data_AF-A0A3B9BU94-F1
#
_entry.id   AF-A0A3B9BU94-F1
#
_cell.length_a   1.000
_cell.length_b   1.000
_cell.length_c   1.000
_cell.angle_alpha   90.00
_cell.angle_beta   90.00
_cell.angle_gamma   90.00
#
_symmetry.space_group_name_H-M   'P 1'
#
loop_
_entity.id
_entity.type
_entity.pdbx_description
1 polymer ?
#
loop_
_entity_poly.entity_id
_entity_poly.type
_entity_poly.pdbx_seq_one_letter_code
_entity_poly.pdbx_strand_id
1 'polypeptide(L)'
;MNLFADLRTLVLDSLIELQSSGALPADLDFTNVAVEPPRDALHGDMSTNAAMVLAKAARSNPRAIAEALAGKLIADDRVQIANVAGPGFLNLRLDPSCWTAIIPAALRAGTDFGRSTMGQGKKINVEYVSANPTGPL
;
A
#
# COMPACT_ATOMS: atom_id res chain seq x y z
N MET A 1 8.87 -1.35 -11.23
CA MET A 1 7.53 -1.80 -10.82
C MET A 1 7.60 -2.10 -9.34
N ASN A 2 6.77 -1.44 -8.54
CA ASN A 2 6.66 -1.69 -7.10
C ASN A 2 5.19 -1.98 -6.81
N LEU A 3 4.84 -3.26 -6.78
CA LEU A 3 3.47 -3.73 -6.60
C LEU A 3 2.80 -3.13 -5.36
N PHE A 4 3.50 -2.97 -4.24
CA PHE A 4 2.94 -2.33 -3.05
C PHE A 4 2.61 -0.85 -3.28
N ALA A 5 3.48 -0.11 -3.97
CA ALA A 5 3.22 1.28 -4.31
C ALA A 5 2.07 1.41 -5.34
N ASP A 6 2.02 0.51 -6.31
CA ASP A 6 0.99 0.47 -7.34
C ASP A 6 -0.39 0.16 -6.73
N LEU A 7 -0.47 -0.84 -5.83
CA LEU A 7 -1.70 -1.18 -5.10
C LEU A 7 -2.08 -0.11 -4.08
N ARG A 8 -1.11 0.54 -3.42
CA ARG A 8 -1.40 1.70 -2.58
C ARG A 8 -2.03 2.84 -3.37
N THR A 9 -1.54 3.09 -4.58
CA THR A 9 -2.11 4.11 -5.48
C THR A 9 -3.56 3.74 -5.82
N LEU A 10 -3.81 2.48 -6.22
CA LEU A 10 -5.17 1.98 -6.48
C LEU A 10 -6.10 2.16 -5.27
N VAL A 11 -5.63 1.87 -4.05
CA VAL A 11 -6.41 2.09 -2.82
C VAL A 11 -6.76 3.56 -2.64
N LEU A 12 -5.81 4.47 -2.82
CA LEU A 12 -6.05 5.91 -2.69
C LEU A 12 -7.03 6.42 -3.74
N ASP A 13 -6.86 6.02 -5.00
CA ASP A 13 -7.75 6.40 -6.10
C ASP A 13 -9.18 5.87 -5.84
N SER A 14 -9.30 4.63 -5.35
CA SER A 14 -10.60 4.05 -4.97
C SER A 14 -11.27 4.82 -3.83
N LEU A 15 -10.49 5.32 -2.86
CA LEU A 15 -11.02 6.17 -1.78
C LEU A 15 -11.49 7.53 -2.32
N ILE A 16 -10.76 8.14 -3.26
CA ILE A 16 -11.15 9.40 -3.93
C ILE A 16 -12.45 9.20 -4.70
N GLU A 17 -12.63 8.07 -5.39
CA GLU A 17 -13.88 7.75 -6.06
C GLU A 17 -15.05 7.59 -5.07
N LEU A 18 -14.81 6.97 -3.92
CA LEU A 18 -15.82 6.85 -2.86
C LEU A 18 -16.18 8.21 -2.25
N GLN A 19 -15.25 9.17 -2.19
CA GLN A 19 -15.57 10.54 -1.82
C GLN A 19 -16.44 11.21 -2.90
N SER A 20 -16.07 11.05 -4.17
CA SER A 20 -16.76 11.66 -5.31
C SER A 20 -18.19 11.16 -5.48
N SER A 21 -18.46 9.91 -5.10
CA SER A 21 -19.81 9.32 -5.11
C SER A 21 -20.65 9.66 -3.87
N GLY A 22 -20.07 10.35 -2.88
CA GLY A 22 -20.72 10.68 -1.60
C GLY A 22 -20.75 9.53 -0.57
N ALA A 23 -20.08 8.41 -0.86
CA ALA A 23 -19.97 7.29 0.08
C ALA A 23 -19.00 7.58 1.25
N LEU A 24 -18.03 8.48 1.04
CA LEU A 24 -17.11 8.97 2.06
C LEU A 24 -17.09 10.52 2.09
N PRO A 25 -16.82 11.16 3.24
CA PRO A 25 -16.65 12.61 3.30
C PRO A 25 -15.46 13.10 2.46
N ALA A 26 -15.56 14.29 1.86
CA ALA A 26 -14.53 14.85 0.99
C ALA A 26 -13.21 15.23 1.72
N ASP A 27 -13.28 15.55 3.02
CA ASP A 27 -12.15 16.08 3.78
C ASP A 27 -11.41 15.02 4.61
N LEU A 28 -11.23 13.82 4.06
CA LEU A 28 -10.47 12.76 4.72
C LEU A 28 -8.97 12.86 4.43
N ASP A 29 -8.16 12.65 5.48
CA ASP A 29 -6.70 12.56 5.36
C ASP A 29 -6.27 11.11 5.12
N PHE A 30 -5.63 10.86 3.98
CA PHE A 30 -5.13 9.53 3.58
C PHE A 30 -3.67 9.27 3.95
N THR A 31 -3.01 10.18 4.68
CA THR A 31 -1.58 10.06 5.02
C THR A 31 -1.25 8.75 5.72
N ASN A 32 -2.13 8.29 6.62
CA ASN A 32 -1.94 7.06 7.41
C ASN A 32 -2.46 5.79 6.71
N VAL A 33 -2.95 5.90 5.47
CA VAL A 33 -3.37 4.75 4.67
C VAL A 33 -2.13 4.01 4.17
N ALA A 34 -2.05 2.74 4.54
CA ALA A 34 -0.96 1.84 4.22
C ALA A 34 -1.46 0.62 3.44
N VAL A 35 -0.57 0.07 2.62
CA VAL A 35 -0.71 -1.24 1.97
C VAL A 35 0.57 -2.01 2.27
N GLU A 36 0.45 -3.10 3.01
CA GLU A 36 1.58 -3.82 3.59
C GLU A 36 1.36 -5.33 3.50
N PRO A 37 2.42 -6.16 3.61
CA PRO A 37 2.23 -7.59 3.76
C PRO A 37 1.36 -7.90 4.99
N PRO A 38 0.39 -8.83 4.90
CA PRO A 38 -0.34 -9.26 6.08
C PRO A 38 0.58 -9.98 7.06
N ARG A 39 0.23 -9.94 8.36
CA ARG A 39 0.98 -10.67 9.40
C ARG A 39 0.97 -12.19 9.20
N ASP A 40 -0.13 -12.70 8.66
CA ASP A 40 -0.32 -14.11 8.34
C ASP A 40 -0.50 -14.24 6.82
N ALA A 41 0.33 -15.06 6.18
CA ALA A 41 0.29 -15.30 4.74
C ALA A 41 -1.03 -15.96 4.27
N LEU A 42 -1.78 -16.60 5.17
CA LEU A 42 -3.12 -17.12 4.86
C LEU A 42 -4.10 -15.99 4.49
N HIS A 43 -3.85 -14.77 4.96
CA HIS A 43 -4.63 -13.59 4.62
C HIS A 43 -4.32 -13.00 3.23
N GLY A 44 -3.48 -13.64 2.43
CA GLY A 44 -3.19 -13.22 1.07
C GLY A 44 -1.86 -12.48 0.95
N ASP A 45 -1.75 -11.65 -0.09
CA ASP A 45 -0.52 -11.02 -0.52
C ASP A 45 -0.31 -9.64 0.11
N MET A 46 -1.39 -8.90 0.30
CA MET A 46 -1.36 -7.53 0.82
C MET A 46 -2.54 -7.28 1.75
N SER A 47 -2.40 -6.31 2.64
CA SER A 47 -3.46 -5.82 3.51
C SER A 47 -3.43 -4.30 3.57
N THR A 48 -4.61 -3.69 3.63
CA THR A 48 -4.74 -2.25 3.88
C THR A 48 -5.50 -1.97 5.17
N ASN A 49 -5.01 -0.97 5.91
CA ASN A 49 -5.61 -0.45 7.14
C ASN A 49 -6.61 0.70 6.88
N ALA A 50 -6.87 1.06 5.61
CA ALA A 50 -7.59 2.27 5.21
C ALA A 50 -8.89 2.48 5.99
N ALA A 51 -9.72 1.45 6.05
CA ALA A 51 -11.00 1.51 6.74
C ALA A 51 -10.86 1.86 8.24
N MET A 52 -9.87 1.30 8.94
CA MET A 52 -9.67 1.56 10.36
C MET A 52 -9.19 2.97 10.64
N VAL A 53 -8.24 3.47 9.84
CA VAL A 53 -7.67 4.80 10.05
C VAL A 53 -8.63 5.93 9.65
N LEU A 54 -9.56 5.66 8.72
CA LEU A 54 -10.52 6.65 8.24
C LEU A 54 -11.85 6.65 9.00
N ALA A 55 -12.25 5.54 9.63
CA ALA A 55 -13.57 5.36 10.24
C ALA A 55 -13.99 6.50 11.19
N LYS A 56 -13.08 6.94 12.07
CA LYS A 56 -13.39 8.00 13.05
C LYS A 56 -13.69 9.33 12.36
N ALA A 57 -12.86 9.74 11.40
CA ALA A 57 -13.03 10.98 10.64
C ALA A 57 -14.27 10.89 9.73
N ALA A 58 -14.52 9.73 9.14
CA ALA A 58 -15.67 9.45 8.32
C ALA A 58 -16.99 9.30 9.11
N ARG A 59 -16.93 9.24 10.45
CA ARG A 59 -18.06 8.94 11.35
C ARG A 59 -18.84 7.70 10.91
N SER A 60 -18.13 6.70 10.39
CA SER A 60 -18.70 5.51 9.79
C SER A 60 -18.12 4.25 10.42
N ASN A 61 -18.83 3.13 10.26
CA ASN A 61 -18.35 1.83 10.69
C ASN A 61 -17.14 1.43 9.81
N PRO A 62 -15.97 1.12 10.39
CA PRO A 62 -14.81 0.71 9.60
C PRO A 62 -15.12 -0.46 8.65
N ARG A 63 -15.97 -1.41 9.08
CA ARG A 63 -16.35 -2.55 8.25
C ARG A 63 -17.10 -2.11 6.99
N ALA A 64 -17.99 -1.12 7.11
CA ALA A 64 -18.72 -0.59 5.95
C ALA A 64 -17.78 0.11 4.96
N ILE A 65 -16.77 0.84 5.45
CA ILE A 65 -15.73 1.44 4.61
C ILE A 65 -14.92 0.34 3.90
N ALA A 66 -14.55 -0.72 4.64
CA ALA A 66 -13.78 -1.83 4.08
C ALA A 66 -14.56 -2.59 3.00
N GLU A 67 -15.87 -2.80 3.19
CA GLU A 67 -16.76 -3.45 2.21
C GLU A 67 -16.92 -2.59 0.95
N ALA A 68 -17.13 -1.28 1.10
CA ALA A 68 -17.20 -0.35 -0.03
C ALA A 68 -15.88 -0.32 -0.83
N LEU A 69 -14.75 -0.28 -0.12
CA LEU A 69 -13.43 -0.31 -0.72
C LEU A 69 -13.14 -1.66 -1.40
N ALA A 70 -13.52 -2.79 -0.78
CA ALA A 70 -13.36 -4.12 -1.37
C ALA A 70 -14.09 -4.23 -2.72
N GLY A 71 -15.30 -3.68 -2.82
CA GLY A 71 -16.07 -3.65 -4.06
C GLY A 71 -15.40 -2.85 -5.18
N LYS A 72 -14.61 -1.82 -4.85
CA LYS A 72 -13.79 -1.08 -5.82
C LYS A 72 -12.54 -1.84 -6.22
N LEU A 73 -11.81 -2.39 -5.26
CA LEU A 73 -10.55 -3.07 -5.50
C LEU A 73 -10.71 -4.37 -6.29
N ILE A 74 -11.80 -5.11 -6.09
CA ILE A 74 -12.06 -6.36 -6.83
C ILE A 74 -12.36 -6.14 -8.32
N ALA A 75 -12.62 -4.89 -8.74
CA ALA A 75 -12.80 -4.55 -10.14
C ALA A 75 -11.47 -4.37 -10.91
N ASP A 76 -10.34 -4.32 -10.20
CA ASP A 76 -9.02 -4.34 -10.83
C ASP A 76 -8.60 -5.78 -11.12
N ASP A 77 -8.25 -6.09 -12.37
CA ASP A 77 -7.90 -7.44 -12.83
C ASP A 77 -6.73 -8.06 -12.05
N ARG A 78 -5.89 -7.25 -11.39
CA ARG A 78 -4.79 -7.72 -10.55
C ARG A 78 -5.26 -8.30 -9.22
N VAL A 79 -6.47 -8.00 -8.77
CA VAL A 79 -7.00 -8.42 -7.46
C VAL A 79 -7.98 -9.58 -7.65
N GLN A 80 -7.58 -10.78 -7.22
CA GLN A 80 -8.45 -11.97 -7.29
C GLN A 80 -9.42 -12.05 -6.11
N ILE A 81 -9.00 -11.57 -4.92
CA ILE A 81 -9.81 -11.61 -3.70
C ILE A 81 -9.58 -10.32 -2.93
N ALA A 82 -10.66 -9.70 -2.45
CA ALA A 82 -10.64 -8.60 -1.50
C ALA A 82 -11.58 -8.94 -0.33
N ASN A 83 -11.02 -9.35 0.82
CA ASN A 83 -11.77 -9.84 1.97
C ASN A 83 -11.61 -8.95 3.20
N VAL A 84 -12.73 -8.60 3.82
CA VAL A 84 -12.75 -7.78 5.03
C VAL A 84 -12.53 -8.65 6.26
N ALA A 85 -11.45 -8.40 6.98
CA ALA A 85 -11.05 -9.13 8.17
C ALA A 85 -11.21 -8.28 9.45
N GLY A 86 -11.67 -8.94 10.51
CA GLY A 86 -11.75 -8.38 11.85
C GLY A 86 -12.46 -7.01 11.89
N PRO A 87 -11.86 -5.99 12.54
CA PRO A 87 -12.48 -4.68 12.74
C PRO A 87 -12.36 -3.75 11.53
N GLY A 88 -11.94 -4.23 10.34
CA GLY A 88 -11.83 -3.40 9.13
C GLY A 88 -10.46 -3.43 8.44
N PHE A 89 -9.65 -4.47 8.63
CA PHE A 89 -8.55 -4.73 7.69
C PHE A 89 -9.12 -5.25 6.38
N LEU A 90 -8.55 -4.84 5.26
CA LEU A 90 -8.92 -5.37 3.95
C LEU A 90 -7.74 -6.13 3.37
N ASN A 91 -7.90 -7.44 3.31
CA ASN A 91 -6.91 -8.40 2.86
C ASN A 91 -7.10 -8.69 1.37
N LEU A 92 -6.01 -8.66 0.62
CA LEU A 92 -5.99 -8.77 -0.83
C LEU A 92 -5.19 -10.01 -1.25
N ARG A 93 -5.76 -10.81 -2.14
CA ARG A 93 -5.01 -11.81 -2.91
C ARG A 93 -4.90 -11.32 -4.34
N LEU A 94 -3.68 -11.25 -4.86
CA LEU A 94 -3.42 -10.80 -6.20
C LEU A 94 -3.43 -11.96 -7.18
N ASP A 95 -3.62 -11.64 -8.46
CA ASP A 95 -3.38 -12.59 -9.52
C ASP A 95 -1.89 -13.00 -9.50
N PRO A 96 -1.57 -14.31 -9.47
CA PRO A 96 -0.18 -14.78 -9.43
C PRO A 96 0.70 -14.23 -10.57
N SER A 97 0.09 -13.88 -11.72
CA SER A 97 0.81 -13.26 -12.83
C SER A 97 1.42 -11.90 -12.49
N CYS A 98 0.85 -11.17 -11.52
CA CYS A 98 1.40 -9.91 -11.03
C CYS A 98 2.82 -10.12 -10.48
N TRP A 99 3.01 -11.18 -9.70
CA TRP A 99 4.30 -11.53 -9.13
C TRP A 99 5.27 -12.03 -10.19
N THR A 100 4.83 -12.89 -11.10
CA THR A 100 5.74 -13.43 -12.13
C THR A 100 6.14 -12.37 -13.17
N ALA A 101 5.31 -11.34 -13.39
CA ALA A 101 5.63 -10.22 -14.27
C ALA A 101 6.85 -9.40 -13.82
N ILE A 102 7.26 -9.49 -12.54
CA ILE A 102 8.49 -8.82 -12.06
C ILE A 102 9.74 -9.43 -12.69
N ILE A 103 9.73 -10.72 -13.01
CA ILE A 103 10.90 -11.45 -13.52
C ILE A 103 11.37 -10.86 -14.85
N PRO A 104 10.54 -10.79 -15.92
CA PRO A 104 10.97 -10.19 -17.17
C PRO A 104 11.26 -8.69 -17.02
N ALA A 105 10.59 -7.97 -16.11
CA ALA A 105 10.89 -6.57 -15.84
C ALA A 105 12.28 -6.39 -15.22
N ALA A 106 12.67 -7.26 -14.28
CA ALA A 106 13.98 -7.27 -13.65
C ALA A 106 15.08 -7.63 -14.66
N LEU A 107 14.84 -8.66 -15.48
CA LEU A 107 15.79 -9.05 -16.54
C LEU A 107 16.02 -7.93 -17.55
N ARG A 108 14.96 -7.19 -17.95
CA ARG A 108 15.10 -6.03 -18.85
C ARG A 108 15.84 -4.87 -18.20
N ALA A 109 15.63 -4.61 -16.91
CA ALA A 109 16.30 -3.55 -16.18
C ALA A 109 17.78 -3.88 -15.87
N GLY A 110 18.15 -5.16 -15.83
CA GLY A 110 19.52 -5.59 -15.60
C GLY A 110 20.09 -5.05 -14.29
N THR A 111 21.27 -4.42 -14.35
CA THR A 111 21.94 -3.81 -13.19
C THR A 111 21.24 -2.57 -12.65
N ASP A 112 20.28 -2.02 -13.39
CA ASP A 112 19.44 -0.92 -12.93
C ASP A 112 18.20 -1.40 -12.15
N PHE A 113 17.95 -2.71 -12.07
CA PHE A 113 16.83 -3.22 -11.29
C PHE A 113 16.98 -2.83 -9.80
N GLY A 114 15.94 -2.23 -9.24
CA GLY A 114 15.93 -1.70 -7.88
C GLY A 114 16.43 -0.26 -7.74
N ARG A 115 16.99 0.36 -8.80
CA ARG A 115 17.25 1.81 -8.80
C ARG A 115 15.94 2.58 -8.68
N SER A 116 15.96 3.62 -7.87
CA SER A 116 14.80 4.46 -7.59
C SER A 116 15.15 5.93 -7.72
N THR A 117 14.22 6.71 -8.24
CA THR A 117 14.26 8.19 -8.24
C THR A 117 13.64 8.77 -6.96
N MET A 118 13.30 7.91 -5.99
CA MET A 118 12.86 8.31 -4.65
C MET A 118 13.89 9.26 -4.03
N GLY A 119 13.38 10.36 -3.47
CA GLY A 119 14.20 11.45 -2.96
C GLY A 119 14.27 12.65 -3.90
N GLN A 120 14.07 12.48 -5.22
CA GLN A 120 13.92 13.59 -6.18
C GLN A 120 14.95 14.73 -6.00
N GLY A 121 16.23 14.37 -5.80
CA GLY A 121 17.31 15.35 -5.62
C GLY A 121 17.39 15.99 -4.22
N LYS A 122 16.60 15.54 -3.25
CA LYS A 122 16.72 15.94 -1.84
C LYS A 122 18.08 15.52 -1.30
N LYS A 123 18.81 16.48 -0.73
CA LYS A 123 20.07 16.21 -0.02
C LYS A 123 19.76 15.55 1.33
N ILE A 124 20.45 14.46 1.61
CA ILE A 124 20.35 13.74 2.90
C ILE A 124 21.73 13.80 3.57
N ASN A 125 21.77 14.22 4.83
CA ASN A 125 22.97 14.09 5.64
C ASN A 125 22.94 12.72 6.32
N VAL A 126 23.98 11.91 6.08
CA VAL A 126 24.16 10.60 6.73
C VAL A 126 25.41 10.71 7.60
N GLU A 127 25.21 10.92 8.89
CA GLU A 127 26.28 10.83 9.88
C GLU A 127 26.27 9.41 10.47
N TYR A 128 27.41 8.74 10.41
CA TYR A 128 27.56 7.38 10.93
C TYR A 128 28.97 7.19 11.51
N VAL A 129 29.11 6.21 12.41
CA VAL A 129 30.31 5.88 13.20
C VAL A 129 30.69 6.92 14.24
N SER A 130 30.89 8.19 13.87
CA SER A 130 31.33 9.30 14.76
C SER A 130 32.34 8.86 15.82
N ALA A 131 33.31 8.02 15.42
CA ALA A 131 34.19 7.31 16.35
C ALA A 131 35.10 8.30 17.06
N ASN A 132 35.27 8.08 18.36
CA ASN A 132 36.26 8.80 19.15
C ASN A 132 37.68 8.44 18.65
N PRO A 133 38.59 9.43 18.51
CA PRO A 133 39.88 9.26 17.84
C PRO A 133 40.94 8.52 18.68
N THR A 134 40.55 7.82 19.75
CA THR A 134 41.47 7.28 20.76
C THR A 134 41.50 5.75 20.85
N GLY A 135 40.93 5.03 19.88
CA GLY A 135 40.94 3.57 19.86
C GLY A 135 40.69 2.99 18.46
N PRO A 136 40.93 1.67 18.26
CA PRO A 136 40.55 0.99 17.03
C PRO A 136 39.03 0.99 16.83
N LEU A 137 38.59 0.85 15.57
CA LEU A 137 37.19 0.65 15.18
C LEU A 137 36.69 -0.77 15.51
#